data_AF-A0A7V4T8T1-F1
#
_entry.id   AF-A0A7V4T8T1-F1
#
_cell.length_a   1.000
_cell.length_b   1.000
_cell.length_c   1.000
_cell.angle_alpha   90.00
_cell.angle_beta   90.00
_cell.angle_gamma   90.00
#
_symmetry.space_group_name_H-M   'P 1'
#
loop_
_entity.id
_entity.type
_entity.pdbx_description
1 polymer ?
#
loop_
_entity_poly.entity_id
_entity_poly.type
_entity_poly.pdbx_seq_one_letter_code
_entity_poly.pdbx_strand_id
1 'polypeptide(L)'
;MITSNDTHKTWKAPDNAKSVSVHRAFIYGASAPGFGEIYAGSRIRGFITAGFFILFLVWFNWMVIDIMVRVMDLLFQGLNQSKGSVLSDLPIFSLGISFLGMYYIWLWAMISSVDVAVKQRQENESSPQASVPWGVAMSWFCPGSGQMYTGYRQFGYILLAGNLLGILLIIPAYTQLFTSISLLVKNEQLSASNPYALINIIREHMIILDYSFGNLIQEAVRYFAIAGTISGLMHGSLHSDDKWIKPSAAYGIGLFAAGWLCPGSGQLLQKRDKAGWYFFAGYVGSILLIGLLMKTGIVSAIDADNLAWISVLIQWSAMIEALFYMIKSKGGADVIY
;
A
#
# COMPACT_ATOMS: atom_id res chain seq x y z
N MET A 1 4.74 6.65 -68.24
CA MET A 1 5.26 6.78 -66.87
C MET A 1 4.09 7.19 -65.99
N ILE A 2 3.50 6.24 -65.26
CA ILE A 2 2.35 6.48 -64.38
C ILE A 2 2.92 6.83 -63.01
N THR A 3 2.83 8.09 -62.61
CA THR A 3 3.15 8.53 -61.25
C THR A 3 2.00 8.16 -60.32
N SER A 4 2.22 7.12 -59.51
CA SER A 4 1.39 6.78 -58.36
C SER A 4 1.38 7.96 -57.39
N ASN A 5 0.18 8.47 -57.10
CA ASN A 5 -0.04 9.50 -56.10
C ASN A 5 -0.57 8.82 -54.83
N ASP A 6 0.31 8.06 -54.16
CA ASP A 6 0.03 7.44 -52.86
C ASP A 6 0.02 8.52 -51.78
N THR A 7 -1.11 9.23 -51.71
CA THR A 7 -1.47 10.02 -50.53
C THR A 7 -1.86 9.06 -49.42
N HIS A 8 -0.85 8.52 -48.73
CA HIS A 8 -1.01 8.04 -47.37
C HIS A 8 -1.56 9.21 -46.53
N LYS A 9 -2.87 9.22 -46.33
CA LYS A 9 -3.53 9.99 -45.28
C LYS A 9 -2.98 9.46 -43.96
N THR A 10 -1.87 10.04 -43.51
CA THR A 10 -1.51 10.04 -42.10
C THR A 10 -2.72 10.63 -41.38
N TRP A 11 -3.39 9.80 -40.59
CA TRP A 11 -4.38 10.25 -39.62
C TRP A 11 -3.67 11.25 -38.71
N LYS A 12 -3.79 12.55 -39.02
CA LYS A 12 -3.48 13.60 -38.06
C LYS A 12 -4.47 13.40 -36.93
N ALA A 13 -3.97 12.92 -35.79
CA ALA A 13 -4.71 12.96 -34.54
C ALA A 13 -5.22 14.40 -34.37
N PRO A 14 -6.49 14.59 -34.01
CA PRO A 14 -7.05 15.93 -33.86
C PRO A 14 -6.21 16.70 -32.84
N ASP A 15 -5.84 17.95 -33.17
CA ASP A 15 -5.05 18.90 -32.36
C ASP A 15 -5.67 19.23 -30.97
N ASN A 16 -6.73 18.53 -30.58
CA ASN A 16 -7.49 18.67 -29.34
C ASN A 16 -7.58 17.37 -28.53
N ALA A 17 -6.68 16.40 -28.74
CA ALA A 17 -6.60 15.23 -27.86
C ALA A 17 -6.22 15.70 -26.44
N LYS A 18 -7.23 15.84 -25.57
CA LYS A 18 -7.02 16.23 -24.15
C LYS A 18 -5.92 15.37 -23.57
N SER A 19 -4.87 16.02 -23.03
CA SER A 19 -3.74 15.31 -22.43
C SER A 19 -4.22 14.31 -21.38
N VAL A 20 -3.65 13.10 -21.41
CA VAL A 20 -4.00 12.01 -20.47
C VAL A 20 -3.68 12.46 -19.05
N SER A 21 -4.67 12.47 -18.16
CA SER A 21 -4.44 12.73 -16.73
C SER A 21 -3.93 11.49 -16.01
N VAL A 22 -2.79 11.61 -15.32
CA VAL A 22 -2.20 10.53 -14.52
C VAL A 22 -3.08 10.18 -13.32
N HIS A 23 -3.68 11.18 -12.67
CA HIS A 23 -4.61 10.97 -11.54
C HIS A 23 -5.82 10.14 -11.95
N ARG A 24 -6.43 10.45 -13.11
CA ARG A 24 -7.57 9.67 -13.63
C ARG A 24 -7.17 8.25 -14.01
N ALA A 25 -6.01 8.09 -14.64
CA ALA A 25 -5.50 6.76 -14.98
C ALA A 25 -5.32 5.90 -13.73
N PHE A 26 -4.77 6.47 -12.65
CA PHE A 26 -4.65 5.79 -11.36
C PHE A 26 -6.01 5.42 -10.77
N ILE A 27 -6.97 6.36 -10.71
CA ILE A 27 -8.32 6.08 -10.19
C ILE A 27 -8.98 4.96 -10.99
N TYR A 28 -8.92 5.00 -12.32
CA TYR A 28 -9.49 3.96 -13.16
C TYR A 28 -8.80 2.61 -12.96
N GLY A 29 -7.48 2.58 -12.84
CA GLY A 29 -6.73 1.35 -12.51
C GLY A 29 -7.10 0.79 -11.13
N ALA A 30 -7.31 1.65 -10.13
CA ALA A 30 -7.70 1.27 -8.78
C ALA A 30 -9.16 0.79 -8.70
N SER A 31 -10.08 1.40 -9.44
CA SER A 31 -11.52 1.07 -9.41
C SER A 31 -11.88 -0.10 -10.30
N ALA A 32 -11.23 -0.24 -11.47
CA ALA A 32 -11.49 -1.28 -12.45
C ALA A 32 -10.19 -1.69 -13.14
N PRO A 33 -9.48 -2.72 -12.61
CA PRO A 33 -8.20 -3.18 -13.17
C PRO A 33 -8.26 -3.38 -14.69
N GLY A 34 -7.34 -2.72 -15.41
CA GLY A 34 -7.30 -2.70 -16.88
C GLY A 34 -7.86 -1.42 -17.52
N PHE A 35 -8.79 -0.71 -16.87
CA PHE A 35 -9.40 0.50 -17.44
C PHE A 35 -8.44 1.70 -17.43
N GLY A 36 -7.59 1.80 -16.41
CA GLY A 36 -6.58 2.86 -16.33
C GLY A 36 -5.56 2.78 -17.48
N GLU A 37 -5.12 1.58 -17.84
CA GLU A 37 -4.27 1.36 -19.01
C GLU A 37 -4.97 1.67 -20.33
N ILE A 38 -6.23 1.24 -20.49
CA ILE A 38 -7.03 1.54 -21.69
C ILE A 38 -7.18 3.05 -21.85
N TYR A 39 -7.54 3.74 -20.78
CA TYR A 39 -7.67 5.19 -20.75
C TYR A 39 -6.35 5.90 -21.08
N ALA A 40 -5.22 5.38 -20.58
CA ALA A 40 -3.91 5.92 -20.85
C ALA A 40 -3.37 5.59 -22.26
N GLY A 41 -4.10 4.79 -23.05
CA GLY A 41 -3.78 4.46 -24.45
C GLY A 41 -3.21 3.05 -24.68
N SER A 42 -2.93 2.28 -23.62
CA SER A 42 -2.39 0.91 -23.72
C SER A 42 -3.49 -0.15 -23.69
N ARG A 43 -4.27 -0.23 -24.78
CA ARG A 43 -5.46 -1.09 -24.86
C ARG A 43 -5.17 -2.58 -24.63
N ILE A 44 -4.15 -3.14 -25.30
CA ILE A 44 -3.81 -4.56 -25.20
C ILE A 44 -3.44 -4.91 -23.76
N ARG A 45 -2.57 -4.11 -23.13
CA ARG A 45 -2.18 -4.30 -21.72
C ARG A 45 -3.40 -4.24 -20.80
N GLY A 46 -4.27 -3.25 -20.99
CA GLY A 46 -5.48 -3.13 -20.18
C GLY A 46 -6.47 -4.28 -20.33
N PHE A 47 -6.68 -4.80 -21.55
CA PHE A 47 -7.51 -6.00 -21.75
C PHE A 47 -6.91 -7.24 -21.08
N ILE A 48 -5.58 -7.40 -21.13
CA ILE A 48 -4.88 -8.48 -20.44
C ILE A 48 -5.06 -8.34 -18.92
N THR A 49 -4.82 -7.15 -18.36
CA THR A 49 -5.02 -6.87 -16.92
C THR A 49 -6.46 -7.17 -16.49
N ALA A 50 -7.46 -6.69 -17.23
CA ALA A 50 -8.87 -6.92 -16.94
C ALA A 50 -9.24 -8.41 -17.03
N GLY A 51 -8.77 -9.10 -18.07
CA GLY A 51 -9.02 -10.54 -18.26
C GLY A 51 -8.47 -11.38 -17.11
N PHE A 52 -7.22 -11.12 -16.70
CA PHE A 52 -6.64 -11.80 -15.54
C PHE A 52 -7.39 -11.46 -14.24
N PHE A 53 -7.77 -10.19 -14.03
CA PHE A 53 -8.50 -9.81 -12.82
C PHE A 53 -9.84 -10.53 -12.73
N ILE A 54 -10.61 -10.59 -13.82
CA ILE A 54 -11.89 -11.31 -13.90
C ILE A 54 -11.68 -12.81 -13.64
N LEU A 55 -10.66 -13.42 -14.24
CA LEU A 55 -10.33 -14.82 -14.02
C LEU A 55 -10.11 -15.13 -12.54
N PHE A 56 -9.26 -14.35 -11.87
CA PHE A 56 -8.96 -14.52 -10.45
C PHE A 56 -10.15 -14.19 -9.55
N LEU A 57 -10.98 -13.21 -9.92
CA LEU A 57 -12.21 -12.87 -9.21
C LEU A 57 -13.24 -13.99 -9.27
N VAL A 58 -13.49 -14.55 -10.46
CA VAL A 58 -14.39 -15.70 -10.63
C VAL A 58 -13.87 -16.89 -9.83
N TRP A 59 -12.57 -17.18 -9.91
CA TRP A 59 -11.96 -18.26 -9.14
C TRP A 59 -12.09 -18.06 -7.63
N PHE A 60 -11.82 -16.86 -7.12
CA PHE A 60 -11.97 -16.52 -5.70
C PHE A 60 -13.42 -16.70 -5.24
N ASN A 61 -14.39 -16.15 -5.97
CA ASN A 61 -15.81 -16.30 -5.63
C ASN A 61 -16.23 -17.77 -5.59
N TRP A 62 -15.77 -18.58 -6.55
CA TRP A 62 -16.02 -20.02 -6.55
C TRP A 62 -15.46 -20.71 -5.31
N MET A 63 -14.23 -20.38 -4.91
CA MET A 63 -13.61 -20.93 -3.69
C MET A 63 -14.37 -20.53 -2.42
N VAL A 64 -14.83 -19.28 -2.32
CA VAL A 64 -15.65 -18.81 -1.20
C VAL A 64 -16.96 -19.60 -1.13
N ILE A 65 -17.65 -19.79 -2.25
CA ILE A 65 -18.90 -20.56 -2.32
C ILE A 65 -18.66 -22.02 -1.89
N ASP A 66 -17.62 -22.69 -2.42
CA ASP A 66 -17.30 -24.08 -2.04
C ASP A 66 -17.01 -24.20 -0.53
N ILE A 67 -16.24 -23.26 0.04
CA ILE A 67 -15.98 -23.22 1.48
C ILE A 67 -17.27 -23.01 2.27
N MET A 68 -18.12 -22.06 1.88
CA MET A 68 -19.39 -21.80 2.57
C MET A 68 -20.32 -23.01 2.56
N VAL A 69 -20.45 -23.70 1.42
CA VAL A 69 -21.27 -24.91 1.30
C VAL A 69 -20.75 -26.00 2.25
N ARG A 70 -19.44 -26.27 2.25
CA ARG A 70 -18.84 -27.28 3.14
C ARG A 70 -18.99 -26.94 4.62
N VAL A 71 -18.84 -25.66 4.98
CA VAL A 71 -19.06 -25.20 6.36
C VAL A 71 -20.53 -25.38 6.76
N MET A 72 -21.48 -25.06 5.89
CA MET A 72 -22.91 -25.28 6.16
C MET A 72 -23.22 -26.78 6.31
N ASP A 73 -22.68 -27.63 5.44
CA ASP A 73 -22.86 -29.09 5.53
C ASP A 73 -22.34 -29.65 6.86
N LEU A 74 -21.18 -29.17 7.31
CA LEU A 74 -20.62 -29.53 8.63
C LEU A 74 -21.53 -29.12 9.79
N LEU A 75 -22.12 -27.91 9.73
CA LEU A 75 -23.06 -27.45 10.76
C LEU A 75 -24.33 -28.31 10.78
N PHE A 76 -24.91 -28.62 9.62
CA PHE A 76 -26.10 -29.47 9.54
C PHE A 76 -25.83 -30.91 10.00
N GLN A 77 -24.67 -31.48 9.67
CA GLN A 77 -24.25 -32.80 10.16
C GLN A 77 -24.05 -32.80 11.68
N GLY A 78 -23.44 -31.74 12.22
CA GLY A 78 -23.26 -31.55 13.67
C GLY A 78 -24.59 -31.46 14.42
N LEU A 79 -25.58 -30.75 13.86
CA LEU A 79 -26.93 -30.66 14.42
C LEU A 79 -27.67 -32.01 14.40
N ASN A 80 -27.42 -32.84 13.39
CA ASN A 80 -28.07 -34.15 13.23
C ASN A 80 -27.40 -35.29 14.04
N GLN A 81 -26.43 -34.98 14.92
CA GLN A 81 -25.70 -35.95 15.76
C GLN A 81 -25.07 -37.14 14.99
N SER A 82 -24.79 -36.98 13.69
CA SER A 82 -24.05 -38.01 12.95
C SER A 82 -22.59 -38.01 13.44
N LYS A 83 -22.18 -39.06 14.14
CA LYS A 83 -20.81 -39.24 14.63
C LYS A 83 -19.82 -39.17 13.46
N GLY A 84 -18.94 -38.17 13.52
CA GLY A 84 -17.77 -38.04 12.65
C GLY A 84 -17.80 -36.83 11.72
N SER A 85 -17.95 -35.61 12.25
CA SER A 85 -17.64 -34.41 11.47
C SER A 85 -16.13 -34.21 11.42
N VAL A 86 -15.46 -34.95 10.54
CA VAL A 86 -14.09 -34.61 10.13
C VAL A 86 -14.20 -33.32 9.32
N LEU A 87 -13.51 -32.26 9.74
CA LEU A 87 -13.42 -31.02 8.99
C LEU A 87 -12.95 -31.38 7.57
N SER A 88 -13.87 -31.32 6.60
CA SER A 88 -13.57 -31.64 5.19
C SER A 88 -12.38 -30.80 4.72
N ASP A 89 -11.51 -31.35 3.86
CA ASP A 89 -10.42 -30.61 3.22
C ASP A 89 -10.97 -29.33 2.57
N LEU A 90 -10.86 -28.20 3.28
CA LEU A 90 -11.29 -26.90 2.78
C LEU A 90 -10.21 -26.40 1.80
N PRO A 91 -10.58 -25.85 0.63
CA PRO A 91 -9.62 -25.37 -0.36
C PRO A 91 -8.99 -24.02 0.05
N ILE A 92 -8.53 -23.89 1.30
CA ILE A 92 -7.97 -22.65 1.88
C ILE A 92 -6.74 -22.18 1.09
N PHE A 93 -5.92 -23.11 0.62
CA PHE A 93 -4.75 -22.79 -0.20
C PHE A 93 -5.15 -22.16 -1.54
N SER A 94 -6.14 -22.74 -2.23
CA SER A 94 -6.69 -22.20 -3.48
C SER A 94 -7.37 -20.83 -3.26
N LEU A 95 -8.08 -20.66 -2.13
CA LEU A 95 -8.62 -19.36 -1.73
C LEU A 95 -7.49 -18.33 -1.56
N GLY A 96 -6.41 -18.71 -0.88
CA GLY A 96 -5.23 -17.85 -0.70
C GLY A 96 -4.58 -17.44 -2.02
N ILE A 97 -4.33 -18.39 -2.93
CA ILE A 97 -3.76 -18.10 -4.26
C ILE A 97 -4.67 -17.17 -5.05
N SER A 98 -5.97 -17.45 -5.08
CA SER A 98 -6.90 -16.64 -5.85
C SER A 98 -6.97 -15.20 -5.33
N PHE A 99 -6.98 -15.02 -4.01
CA PHE A 99 -6.91 -13.71 -3.37
C PHE A 99 -5.59 -12.97 -3.68
N LEU A 100 -4.45 -13.63 -3.51
CA LEU A 100 -3.14 -13.04 -3.79
C LEU A 100 -2.99 -12.64 -5.26
N GLY A 101 -3.52 -13.45 -6.17
CA GLY A 101 -3.55 -13.14 -7.60
C GLY A 101 -4.39 -11.90 -7.90
N MET A 102 -5.61 -11.82 -7.36
CA MET A 102 -6.44 -10.61 -7.49
C MET A 102 -5.71 -9.37 -6.96
N TYR A 103 -5.12 -9.48 -5.77
CA TYR A 103 -4.43 -8.37 -5.12
C TYR A 103 -3.19 -7.93 -5.93
N TYR A 104 -2.40 -8.87 -6.44
CA TYR A 104 -1.28 -8.60 -7.34
C TYR A 104 -1.74 -7.83 -8.58
N ILE A 105 -2.79 -8.32 -9.25
CA ILE A 105 -3.31 -7.69 -10.48
C ILE A 105 -3.86 -6.30 -10.18
N TRP A 106 -4.49 -6.12 -9.02
CA TRP A 106 -4.99 -4.82 -8.57
C TRP A 106 -3.86 -3.80 -8.36
N LEU A 107 -2.79 -4.19 -7.66
CA LEU A 107 -1.60 -3.34 -7.52
C LEU A 107 -0.94 -3.07 -8.87
N TRP A 108 -0.82 -4.11 -9.72
CA TRP A 108 -0.29 -4.00 -11.07
C TRP A 108 -1.08 -3.00 -11.90
N ALA A 109 -2.41 -3.05 -11.88
CA ALA A 109 -3.25 -2.14 -12.64
C ALA A 109 -3.01 -0.67 -12.26
N MET A 110 -2.89 -0.37 -10.97
CA MET A 110 -2.60 0.98 -10.49
C MET A 110 -1.25 1.51 -10.99
N ILE A 111 -0.18 0.75 -10.75
CA ILE A 111 1.18 1.17 -11.12
C ILE A 111 1.38 1.20 -12.65
N SER A 112 0.83 0.22 -13.35
CA SER A 112 0.79 0.13 -14.81
C SER A 112 0.09 1.34 -15.45
N SER A 113 -1.05 1.74 -14.90
CA SER A 113 -1.81 2.89 -15.38
C SER A 113 -1.04 4.19 -15.22
N VAL A 114 -0.35 4.38 -14.09
CA VAL A 114 0.53 5.54 -13.86
C VAL A 114 1.71 5.51 -14.82
N ASP A 115 2.38 4.38 -15.00
CA ASP A 115 3.51 4.22 -15.94
C ASP A 115 3.14 4.65 -17.35
N VAL A 116 2.03 4.11 -17.88
CA VAL A 116 1.55 4.42 -19.23
C VAL A 116 1.15 5.89 -19.34
N ALA A 117 0.42 6.44 -18.35
CA ALA A 117 -0.04 7.82 -18.40
C ALA A 117 1.13 8.82 -18.32
N VAL A 118 2.13 8.57 -17.47
CA VAL A 118 3.34 9.41 -17.38
C VAL A 118 4.11 9.36 -18.69
N LYS A 119 4.33 8.16 -19.24
CA LYS A 119 5.01 7.98 -20.53
C LYS A 119 4.27 8.70 -21.67
N GLN A 120 2.96 8.57 -21.75
CA GLN A 120 2.15 9.22 -22.79
C GLN A 120 2.21 10.75 -22.68
N ARG A 121 2.27 11.31 -21.47
CA ARG A 121 2.45 12.77 -21.29
C ARG A 121 3.82 13.23 -21.72
N GLN A 122 4.87 12.45 -21.42
CA GLN A 122 6.25 12.75 -21.85
C GLN A 122 6.36 12.73 -23.38
N GLU A 123 5.80 11.72 -24.03
CA GLU A 123 5.81 11.59 -25.50
C GLU A 123 5.01 12.70 -26.20
N ASN A 124 3.94 13.19 -25.56
CA ASN A 124 3.11 14.28 -26.08
C ASN A 124 3.55 15.68 -25.59
N GLU A 125 4.76 15.82 -25.03
CA GLU A 125 5.32 17.08 -24.51
C GLU A 125 4.36 17.85 -23.57
N SER A 126 3.48 17.11 -22.89
CA SER A 126 2.48 17.68 -22.00
C SER A 126 3.11 18.03 -20.66
N SER A 127 2.68 19.13 -20.04
CA SER A 127 3.18 19.53 -18.72
C SER A 127 3.04 18.39 -17.71
N PRO A 128 4.06 18.12 -16.88
CA PRO A 128 3.92 17.06 -15.89
C PRO A 128 2.85 17.37 -14.86
N GLN A 129 2.12 16.35 -14.40
CA GLN A 129 1.23 16.49 -13.25
C GLN A 129 2.06 16.22 -12.00
N ALA A 130 2.29 17.25 -11.18
CA ALA A 130 3.09 17.16 -9.96
C ALA A 130 2.28 17.72 -8.79
N SER A 131 1.83 16.84 -7.91
CA SER A 131 0.93 17.15 -6.80
C SER A 131 1.25 16.22 -5.66
N VAL A 132 1.64 16.81 -4.53
CA VAL A 132 2.04 16.08 -3.32
C VAL A 132 0.91 15.17 -2.81
N PRO A 133 -0.34 15.64 -2.59
CA PRO A 133 -1.41 14.78 -2.12
C PRO A 133 -1.64 13.55 -3.00
N TRP A 134 -1.57 13.73 -4.32
CA TRP A 134 -1.72 12.62 -5.27
C TRP A 134 -0.54 11.66 -5.21
N GLY A 135 0.70 12.15 -5.13
CA GLY A 135 1.88 11.30 -4.97
C GLY A 135 1.85 10.47 -3.68
N VAL A 136 1.44 11.10 -2.58
CA VAL A 136 1.26 10.42 -1.28
C VAL A 136 0.15 9.39 -1.35
N ALA A 137 -1.03 9.76 -1.89
CA ALA A 137 -2.15 8.82 -2.03
C ALA A 137 -1.78 7.62 -2.90
N MET A 138 -1.15 7.86 -4.05
CA MET A 138 -0.65 6.80 -4.93
C MET A 138 0.33 5.88 -4.19
N SER A 139 1.34 6.44 -3.49
CA SER A 139 2.29 5.66 -2.69
C SER A 139 1.64 4.86 -1.57
N TRP A 140 0.59 5.39 -0.95
CA TRP A 140 -0.12 4.71 0.14
C TRP A 140 -0.87 3.48 -0.36
N PHE A 141 -1.63 3.61 -1.45
CA PHE A 141 -2.40 2.52 -2.04
C PHE A 141 -1.51 1.50 -2.78
N CYS A 142 -0.50 2.00 -3.50
CA CYS A 142 0.44 1.18 -4.25
C CYS A 142 1.84 1.83 -4.15
N PRO A 143 2.71 1.36 -3.23
CA PRO A 143 4.03 1.95 -2.97
C PRO A 143 4.85 2.31 -4.21
N GLY A 144 4.81 1.47 -5.25
CA GLY A 144 5.53 1.74 -6.49
C GLY A 144 4.95 2.87 -7.36
N SER A 145 3.65 3.14 -7.26
CA SER A 145 2.96 4.09 -8.15
C SER A 145 3.35 5.55 -7.89
N GLY A 146 3.64 5.93 -6.64
CA GLY A 146 4.12 7.27 -6.30
C GLY A 146 5.48 7.59 -6.92
N GLN A 147 6.38 6.61 -6.98
CA GLN A 147 7.69 6.78 -7.63
C GLN A 147 7.59 6.82 -9.15
N MET A 148 6.63 6.11 -9.74
CA MET A 148 6.36 6.27 -11.16
C MET A 148 5.78 7.64 -11.48
N TYR A 149 4.93 8.16 -10.59
CA TYR A 149 4.38 9.50 -10.70
C TYR A 149 5.47 10.59 -10.64
N THR A 150 6.57 10.37 -9.91
CA THR A 150 7.74 11.26 -9.89
C THR A 150 8.71 11.04 -11.07
N GLY A 151 8.44 10.09 -11.96
CA GLY A 151 9.28 9.78 -13.12
C GLY A 151 10.36 8.72 -12.87
N TYR A 152 10.50 8.19 -11.65
CA TYR A 152 11.48 7.16 -11.30
C TYR A 152 10.91 5.74 -11.50
N ARG A 153 10.72 5.38 -12.78
CA ARG A 153 10.08 4.12 -13.20
C ARG A 153 10.67 2.85 -12.58
N GLN A 154 12.00 2.68 -12.66
CA GLN A 154 12.67 1.48 -12.16
C GLN A 154 12.46 1.29 -10.66
N PHE A 155 12.56 2.38 -9.92
CA PHE A 155 12.39 2.38 -8.48
C PHE A 155 10.95 2.07 -8.07
N GLY A 156 9.96 2.55 -8.82
CA GLY A 156 8.56 2.16 -8.65
C GLY A 156 8.34 0.65 -8.74
N TYR A 157 8.92 -0.02 -9.74
CA TYR A 157 8.82 -1.49 -9.86
C TYR A 157 9.55 -2.22 -8.73
N ILE A 158 10.69 -1.71 -8.25
CA ILE A 158 11.40 -2.27 -7.09
C ILE A 158 10.52 -2.21 -5.83
N LEU A 159 9.86 -1.08 -5.57
CA LEU A 159 8.96 -0.94 -4.41
C LEU A 159 7.72 -1.83 -4.52
N LEU A 160 7.17 -2.00 -5.72
CA LEU A 160 6.09 -2.97 -5.95
C LEU A 160 6.56 -4.39 -5.60
N ALA A 161 7.73 -4.80 -6.10
CA ALA A 161 8.29 -6.12 -5.83
C ALA A 161 8.57 -6.32 -4.33
N GLY A 162 9.13 -5.31 -3.66
CA GLY A 162 9.35 -5.32 -2.21
C GLY A 162 8.04 -5.47 -1.42
N ASN A 163 6.98 -4.76 -1.81
CA ASN A 163 5.66 -4.88 -1.18
C ASN A 163 5.07 -6.28 -1.36
N LEU A 164 5.15 -6.84 -2.57
CA LEU A 164 4.67 -8.20 -2.87
C LEU A 164 5.47 -9.28 -2.12
N LEU A 165 6.79 -9.14 -2.05
CA LEU A 165 7.64 -10.03 -1.27
C LEU A 165 7.25 -9.99 0.21
N GLY A 166 7.00 -8.79 0.74
CA GLY A 166 6.50 -8.62 2.10
C GLY A 166 5.22 -9.42 2.34
N ILE A 167 4.26 -9.44 1.41
CA ILE A 167 3.01 -10.22 1.55
C ILE A 167 3.27 -11.71 1.63
N LEU A 168 4.13 -12.22 0.74
CA LEU A 168 4.51 -13.63 0.75
C LEU A 168 5.18 -14.02 2.08
N LEU A 169 5.97 -13.11 2.67
CA LEU A 169 6.65 -13.31 3.95
C LEU A 169 5.72 -13.25 5.17
N ILE A 170 4.49 -12.74 5.06
CA ILE A 170 3.50 -12.78 6.16
C ILE A 170 2.78 -14.14 6.22
N ILE A 171 2.71 -14.89 5.12
CA ILE A 171 1.97 -16.18 5.04
C ILE A 171 2.32 -17.15 6.19
N PRO A 172 3.60 -17.34 6.60
CA PRO A 172 3.93 -18.20 7.74
C PRO A 172 3.30 -17.74 9.05
N ALA A 173 3.25 -16.41 9.30
CA ALA A 173 2.66 -15.85 10.52
C ALA A 173 1.14 -16.08 10.55
N TYR A 174 0.45 -15.88 9.42
CA TYR A 174 -0.98 -16.25 9.31
C TYR A 174 -1.21 -17.75 9.50
N THR A 175 -0.36 -18.59 8.92
CA THR A 175 -0.48 -20.06 9.06
C THR A 175 -0.32 -20.49 10.52
N GLN A 176 0.62 -19.87 11.24
CA GLN A 176 0.81 -20.10 12.67
C GLN A 176 -0.40 -19.64 13.48
N LEU A 177 -0.94 -18.45 13.22
CA LEU A 177 -2.17 -17.94 13.83
C LEU A 177 -3.34 -18.92 13.65
N PHE A 178 -3.61 -19.37 12.43
CA PHE A 178 -4.69 -20.31 12.15
C PHE A 178 -4.48 -21.66 12.85
N THR A 179 -3.25 -22.16 12.88
CA THR A 179 -2.92 -23.42 13.56
C THR A 179 -3.15 -23.30 15.08
N SER A 180 -2.70 -22.20 15.70
CA SER A 180 -2.91 -21.95 17.13
C SER A 180 -4.40 -21.85 17.48
N ILE A 181 -5.18 -21.10 16.70
CA ILE A 181 -6.64 -21.01 16.90
C ILE A 181 -7.28 -22.38 16.76
N SER A 182 -6.89 -23.16 15.74
CA SER A 182 -7.43 -24.51 15.55
C SER A 182 -7.13 -25.44 16.72
N LEU A 183 -5.93 -25.38 17.30
CA LEU A 183 -5.57 -26.17 18.48
C LEU A 183 -6.39 -25.78 19.72
N LEU A 184 -6.62 -24.48 19.92
CA LEU A 184 -7.44 -23.98 21.03
C LEU A 184 -8.91 -24.42 20.92
N VAL A 185 -9.46 -24.43 19.71
CA VAL A 185 -10.81 -24.95 19.43
C VAL A 185 -10.85 -26.46 19.69
N LYS A 186 -9.85 -27.21 19.21
CA LYS A 186 -9.78 -28.68 19.37
C LYS A 186 -9.62 -29.13 20.82
N ASN A 187 -8.90 -28.35 21.63
CA ASN A 187 -8.61 -28.70 23.02
C ASN A 187 -9.70 -28.25 24.01
N GLU A 188 -10.85 -27.75 23.53
CA GLU A 188 -11.95 -27.19 24.34
C GLU A 188 -11.51 -26.09 25.34
N GLN A 189 -10.33 -25.51 25.12
CA GLN A 189 -9.79 -24.42 25.96
C GLN A 189 -10.52 -23.11 25.72
N LEU A 190 -11.27 -23.02 24.64
CA LEU A 190 -12.31 -22.02 24.37
C LEU A 190 -13.57 -22.30 25.23
N SER A 191 -13.41 -22.34 26.55
CA SER A 191 -14.56 -22.42 27.45
C SER A 191 -15.36 -21.11 27.39
N ALA A 192 -16.67 -21.21 27.20
CA ALA A 192 -17.60 -20.08 27.27
C ALA A 192 -17.55 -19.32 28.62
N SER A 193 -16.91 -19.90 29.64
CA SER A 193 -16.74 -19.30 30.97
C SER A 193 -15.58 -18.30 31.09
N ASN A 194 -14.69 -18.16 30.09
CA ASN A 194 -13.57 -17.21 30.16
C ASN A 194 -13.30 -16.48 28.82
N PRO A 195 -14.15 -15.51 28.43
CA PRO A 195 -13.97 -14.74 27.19
C PRO A 195 -12.65 -13.93 27.16
N TYR A 196 -12.08 -13.59 28.32
CA TYR A 196 -10.82 -12.83 28.40
C TYR A 196 -9.60 -13.66 27.96
N ALA A 197 -9.63 -14.99 28.13
CA ALA A 197 -8.56 -15.85 27.64
C ALA A 197 -8.45 -15.80 26.11
N LEU A 198 -9.60 -15.79 25.41
CA LEU A 198 -9.63 -15.64 23.95
C LEU A 198 -9.07 -14.29 23.50
N ILE A 199 -9.46 -13.20 24.18
CA ILE A 199 -8.97 -11.85 23.86
C ILE A 199 -7.45 -11.78 24.01
N ASN A 200 -6.89 -12.33 25.09
CA ASN A 200 -5.45 -12.31 25.33
C ASN A 200 -4.67 -13.10 24.28
N ILE A 201 -5.19 -14.27 23.88
CA ILE A 201 -4.58 -15.09 22.83
C ILE A 201 -4.64 -14.37 21.48
N ILE A 202 -5.78 -13.81 21.11
CA ILE A 202 -5.92 -13.04 19.87
C ILE A 202 -4.96 -11.85 19.89
N ARG A 203 -4.89 -11.11 20.99
CA ARG A 203 -3.97 -9.98 21.15
C ARG A 203 -2.52 -10.41 20.98
N GLU A 204 -2.09 -11.48 21.65
CA GLU A 204 -0.73 -12.01 21.54
C GLU A 204 -0.38 -12.39 20.10
N HIS A 205 -1.30 -13.07 19.39
CA HIS A 205 -1.05 -13.44 18.01
C HIS A 205 -1.12 -12.26 17.04
N MET A 206 -1.95 -11.24 17.31
CA MET A 206 -1.95 -9.99 16.56
C MET A 206 -0.60 -9.28 16.70
N ILE A 207 -0.03 -9.23 17.92
CA ILE A 207 1.31 -8.68 18.14
C ILE A 207 2.36 -9.47 17.35
N ILE A 208 2.31 -10.81 17.38
CA ILE A 208 3.22 -11.66 16.61
C ILE A 208 3.10 -11.38 15.09
N LEU A 209 1.88 -11.16 14.60
CA LEU A 209 1.62 -10.82 13.21
C LEU A 209 2.15 -9.42 12.86
N ASP A 210 1.89 -8.42 13.72
CA ASP A 210 2.29 -7.03 13.52
C ASP A 210 3.83 -6.90 13.48
N TYR A 211 4.52 -7.66 14.34
CA TYR A 211 5.98 -7.72 14.37
C TYR A 211 6.57 -8.86 13.54
N SER A 212 5.76 -9.52 12.70
CA SER A 212 6.27 -10.50 11.76
C SER A 212 7.17 -9.80 10.74
N PHE A 213 8.23 -10.51 10.33
CA PHE A 213 9.22 -9.95 9.39
C PHE A 213 8.59 -9.45 8.08
N GLY A 214 7.58 -10.18 7.57
CA GLY A 214 6.85 -9.76 6.37
C GLY A 214 6.08 -8.46 6.56
N ASN A 215 5.42 -8.28 7.71
CA ASN A 215 4.63 -7.08 7.99
C ASN A 215 5.54 -5.86 8.17
N LEU A 216 6.61 -6.00 8.95
CA LEU A 216 7.59 -4.95 9.16
C LEU A 216 8.27 -4.51 7.84
N ILE A 217 8.57 -5.45 6.94
CA ILE A 217 9.09 -5.11 5.60
C ILE A 217 8.06 -4.34 4.79
N GLN A 218 6.80 -4.78 4.73
CA GLN A 218 5.78 -4.06 3.98
C GLN A 218 5.60 -2.63 4.48
N GLU A 219 5.54 -2.49 5.80
CA GLU A 219 5.38 -1.20 6.44
C GLU A 219 6.57 -0.28 6.14
N ALA A 220 7.79 -0.79 6.25
CA ALA A 220 9.00 -0.07 5.87
C ALA A 220 8.99 0.33 4.38
N VAL A 221 8.63 -0.57 3.47
CA VAL A 221 8.53 -0.29 2.02
C VAL A 221 7.50 0.79 1.73
N ARG A 222 6.32 0.72 2.37
CA ARG A 222 5.25 1.71 2.21
C ARG A 222 5.67 3.09 2.71
N TYR A 223 6.24 3.18 3.90
CA TYR A 223 6.73 4.46 4.44
C TYR A 223 7.87 5.03 3.59
N PHE A 224 8.80 4.17 3.19
CA PHE A 224 9.88 4.57 2.30
C PHE A 224 9.38 5.06 0.95
N ALA A 225 8.34 4.43 0.39
CA ALA A 225 7.69 4.87 -0.84
C ALA A 225 7.08 6.27 -0.71
N ILE A 226 6.38 6.54 0.39
CA ILE A 226 5.77 7.84 0.68
C ILE A 226 6.86 8.90 0.86
N ALA A 227 7.84 8.64 1.73
CA ALA A 227 8.96 9.53 2.00
C ALA A 227 9.74 9.85 0.71
N GLY A 228 10.10 8.82 -0.06
CA GLY A 228 10.80 8.99 -1.33
C GLY A 228 9.96 9.75 -2.35
N THR A 229 8.64 9.57 -2.38
CA THR A 229 7.77 10.27 -3.34
C THR A 229 7.66 11.74 -2.98
N ILE A 230 7.53 12.06 -1.69
CA ILE A 230 7.57 13.44 -1.22
C ILE A 230 8.91 14.08 -1.56
N SER A 231 10.03 13.44 -1.20
CA SER A 231 11.36 13.97 -1.49
C SER A 231 11.56 14.18 -3.00
N GLY A 232 11.11 13.23 -3.83
CA GLY A 232 11.14 13.32 -5.29
C GLY A 232 10.27 14.44 -5.86
N LEU A 233 9.11 14.74 -5.27
CA LEU A 233 8.27 15.88 -5.70
C LEU A 233 8.82 17.24 -5.23
N MET A 234 9.48 17.28 -4.07
CA MET A 234 10.00 18.52 -3.48
C MET A 234 11.36 18.95 -4.08
N HIS A 235 12.17 17.99 -4.56
CA HIS A 235 13.52 18.21 -5.08
C HIS A 235 13.71 17.77 -6.54
N GLY A 236 12.74 17.08 -7.13
CA GLY A 236 12.84 16.59 -8.51
C GLY A 236 12.66 17.68 -9.56
N SER A 237 12.84 17.27 -10.83
CA SER A 237 12.65 18.13 -12.00
C SER A 237 11.19 18.53 -12.23
N LEU A 238 10.26 17.84 -11.56
CA LEU A 238 8.84 18.11 -11.58
C LEU A 238 8.52 19.23 -10.58
N HIS A 239 8.35 20.47 -11.06
CA HIS A 239 7.88 21.56 -10.20
C HIS A 239 6.46 21.26 -9.70
N SER A 240 6.35 20.82 -8.45
CA SER A 240 5.08 20.63 -7.76
C SER A 240 4.33 21.95 -7.61
N ASP A 241 3.00 21.94 -7.64
CA ASP A 241 2.17 23.13 -7.41
C ASP A 241 2.53 23.82 -6.07
N ASP A 242 3.08 25.04 -6.15
CA ASP A 242 3.56 25.84 -5.02
C ASP A 242 2.49 26.13 -3.96
N LYS A 243 1.20 25.98 -4.31
CA LYS A 243 0.08 26.19 -3.37
C LYS A 243 0.15 25.27 -2.16
N TRP A 244 0.78 24.10 -2.28
CA TRP A 244 0.92 23.12 -1.20
C TRP A 244 2.13 23.37 -0.29
N ILE A 245 2.96 24.35 -0.60
CA ILE A 245 4.19 24.66 0.15
C ILE A 245 4.01 25.93 1.00
N LYS A 246 2.96 26.72 0.72
CA LYS A 246 2.70 27.98 1.44
C LYS A 246 2.13 27.72 2.84
N PRO A 247 2.72 28.33 3.88
CA PRO A 247 2.23 28.19 5.25
C PRO A 247 0.77 28.63 5.39
N SER A 248 -0.10 27.69 5.76
CA SER A 248 -1.53 27.89 5.98
C SER A 248 -2.05 26.84 6.97
N ALA A 249 -3.25 27.01 7.51
CA ALA A 249 -3.87 25.98 8.34
C ALA A 249 -4.02 24.65 7.58
N ALA A 250 -4.39 24.72 6.29
CA ALA A 250 -4.47 23.56 5.42
C ALA A 250 -3.10 22.87 5.21
N TYR A 251 -2.02 23.66 5.07
CA TYR A 251 -0.67 23.11 5.02
C TYR A 251 -0.28 22.42 6.34
N GLY A 252 -0.61 23.02 7.48
CA GLY A 252 -0.40 22.40 8.81
C GLY A 252 -1.12 21.06 8.94
N ILE A 253 -2.38 20.98 8.52
CA ILE A 253 -3.13 19.71 8.46
C ILE A 253 -2.44 18.72 7.52
N GLY A 254 -1.96 19.17 6.36
CA GLY A 254 -1.20 18.35 5.42
C GLY A 254 0.09 17.78 6.03
N LEU A 255 0.85 18.58 6.77
CA LEU A 255 2.05 18.14 7.49
C LEU A 255 1.72 17.08 8.55
N PHE A 256 0.67 17.31 9.34
CA PHE A 256 0.23 16.37 10.36
C PHE A 256 -0.25 15.05 9.75
N ALA A 257 -1.09 15.12 8.70
CA ALA A 257 -1.59 13.95 7.99
C ALA A 257 -0.47 13.16 7.32
N ALA A 258 0.50 13.83 6.70
CA ALA A 258 1.68 13.18 6.15
C ALA A 258 2.47 12.49 7.27
N GLY A 259 2.77 13.18 8.37
CA GLY A 259 3.52 12.63 9.51
C GLY A 259 2.83 11.44 10.16
N TRP A 260 1.49 11.41 10.16
CA TRP A 260 0.70 10.26 10.58
C TRP A 260 0.84 9.08 9.61
N LEU A 261 0.83 9.32 8.30
CA LEU A 261 0.99 8.27 7.28
C LEU A 261 2.42 7.75 7.16
N CYS A 262 3.42 8.59 7.43
CA CYS A 262 4.83 8.24 7.36
C CYS A 262 5.63 9.16 8.30
N PRO A 263 6.26 8.61 9.35
CA PRO A 263 7.16 9.36 10.22
C PRO A 263 8.24 10.09 9.41
N GLY A 264 8.47 11.37 9.72
CA GLY A 264 9.46 12.21 9.04
C GLY A 264 8.99 12.88 7.74
N SER A 265 7.84 12.48 7.17
CA SER A 265 7.35 13.04 5.90
C SER A 265 6.97 14.52 5.99
N GLY A 266 6.51 15.01 7.14
CA GLY A 266 6.24 16.43 7.38
C GLY A 266 7.51 17.29 7.20
N GLN A 267 8.65 16.81 7.68
CA GLN A 267 9.95 17.47 7.49
C GLN A 267 10.36 17.41 6.01
N LEU A 268 10.13 16.30 5.32
CA LEU A 268 10.40 16.18 3.87
C LEU A 268 9.57 17.18 3.05
N LEU A 269 8.30 17.38 3.42
CA LEU A 269 7.43 18.40 2.80
C LEU A 269 7.96 19.82 3.01
N GLN A 270 8.63 20.06 4.13
CA GLN A 270 9.31 21.31 4.44
C GLN A 270 10.71 21.43 3.81
N LYS A 271 11.11 20.51 2.92
CA LYS A 271 12.47 20.43 2.34
C LYS A 271 13.59 20.24 3.38
N ARG A 272 13.26 19.61 4.51
CA ARG A 272 14.20 19.31 5.60
C ARG A 272 14.59 17.84 5.56
N ASP A 273 15.26 17.43 4.48
CA ASP A 273 15.54 16.01 4.18
C ASP A 273 16.21 15.28 5.33
N LYS A 274 17.29 15.85 5.90
CA LYS A 274 18.04 15.21 6.99
C LYS A 274 17.12 14.89 8.18
N ALA A 275 16.29 15.85 8.60
CA ALA A 275 15.39 15.66 9.72
C ALA A 275 14.31 14.61 9.39
N GLY A 276 13.73 14.66 8.19
CA GLY A 276 12.72 13.69 7.76
C GLY A 276 13.27 12.27 7.71
N TRP A 277 14.44 12.07 7.09
CA TRP A 277 15.08 10.76 7.03
C TRP A 277 15.53 10.24 8.41
N TYR A 278 15.94 11.11 9.33
CA TYR A 278 16.26 10.70 10.70
C TYR A 278 15.02 10.22 11.48
N PHE A 279 13.89 10.93 11.39
CA PHE A 279 12.65 10.46 12.02
C PHE A 279 12.16 9.16 11.40
N PHE A 280 12.21 9.04 10.07
CA PHE A 280 11.90 7.79 9.37
C PHE A 280 12.80 6.64 9.84
N ALA A 281 14.13 6.83 9.83
CA ALA A 281 15.09 5.80 10.20
C ALA A 281 14.97 5.42 11.69
N GLY A 282 14.73 6.39 12.57
CA GLY A 282 14.49 6.15 13.99
C GLY A 282 13.24 5.30 14.20
N TYR A 283 12.14 5.62 13.52
CA TYR A 283 10.90 4.85 13.60
C TYR A 283 11.08 3.43 13.06
N VAL A 284 11.55 3.30 11.81
CA VAL A 284 11.74 1.98 11.17
C VAL A 284 12.76 1.13 11.92
N GLY A 285 13.85 1.74 12.40
CA GLY A 285 14.85 1.07 13.23
C GLY A 285 14.27 0.56 14.55
N SER A 286 13.40 1.34 15.20
CA SER A 286 12.76 0.92 16.46
C SER A 286 11.81 -0.28 16.27
N ILE A 287 10.94 -0.26 15.25
CA ILE A 287 10.02 -1.40 15.00
C ILE A 287 10.79 -2.67 14.58
N LEU A 288 11.85 -2.53 13.76
CA LEU A 288 12.66 -3.67 13.33
C LEU A 288 13.46 -4.26 14.50
N LEU A 289 13.97 -3.42 15.40
CA LEU A 289 14.66 -3.87 16.60
C LEU A 289 13.69 -4.63 17.53
N ILE A 290 12.49 -4.11 17.76
CA ILE A 290 11.47 -4.80 18.57
C ILE A 290 11.12 -6.15 17.96
N GLY A 291 10.85 -6.20 16.65
CA GLY A 291 10.57 -7.46 15.96
C GLY A 291 11.72 -8.47 16.04
N LEU A 292 12.98 -8.00 15.95
CA LEU A 292 14.16 -8.84 16.13
C LEU A 292 14.25 -9.40 17.56
N LEU A 293 14.09 -8.55 18.58
CA LEU A 293 14.13 -8.95 19.99
C LEU A 293 13.03 -9.97 20.31
N MET A 294 11.85 -9.79 19.73
CA MET A 294 10.72 -10.71 19.89
C MET A 294 11.04 -12.05 19.21
N LYS A 295 11.58 -12.03 17.99
CA LYS A 295 11.96 -13.23 17.24
C LYS A 295 13.06 -14.05 17.95
N THR A 296 14.00 -13.40 18.63
CA THR A 296 15.05 -14.07 19.40
C THR A 296 14.58 -14.55 20.77
N GLY A 297 13.34 -14.26 21.17
CA GLY A 297 12.79 -14.60 22.48
C GLY A 297 13.37 -13.80 23.65
N ILE A 298 14.07 -12.69 23.36
CA ILE A 298 14.60 -11.79 24.40
C ILE A 298 13.45 -11.03 25.07
N VAL A 299 12.41 -10.69 24.32
CA VAL A 299 11.20 -10.02 24.82
C VAL A 299 9.97 -10.85 24.49
N SER A 300 8.99 -10.87 25.39
CA SER A 300 7.68 -11.46 25.13
C SER A 300 6.85 -10.57 24.19
N ALA A 301 5.73 -11.08 23.68
CA ALA A 301 4.78 -10.26 22.91
C ALA A 301 4.25 -9.06 23.72
N ILE A 302 3.99 -9.25 25.02
CA ILE A 302 3.50 -8.17 25.90
C ILE A 302 4.58 -7.11 26.10
N ASP A 303 5.84 -7.52 26.25
CA ASP A 303 6.96 -6.59 26.36
C ASP A 303 7.19 -5.83 25.04
N ALA A 304 7.01 -6.50 23.90
CA ALA A 304 7.08 -5.86 22.58
C ALA A 304 6.02 -4.75 22.41
N ASP A 305 4.79 -4.97 22.90
CA ASP A 305 3.72 -3.96 22.91
C ASP A 305 4.08 -2.76 23.80
N ASN A 306 4.71 -2.99 24.95
CA ASN A 306 5.22 -1.91 25.80
C ASN A 306 6.35 -1.14 25.12
N LEU A 307 7.28 -1.83 24.45
CA LEU A 307 8.37 -1.20 23.69
C LEU A 307 7.87 -0.46 22.45
N ALA A 308 6.72 -0.85 21.89
CA ALA A 308 6.10 -0.20 20.73
C ALA A 308 5.89 1.31 20.94
N TRP A 309 5.68 1.74 22.19
CA TRP A 309 5.57 3.15 22.56
C TRP A 309 6.77 3.99 22.14
N ILE A 310 7.97 3.41 22.01
CA ILE A 310 9.14 4.12 21.49
C ILE A 310 8.86 4.63 20.06
N SER A 311 8.37 3.74 19.19
CA SER A 311 8.02 4.07 17.80
C SER A 311 6.90 5.11 17.74
N VAL A 312 5.89 4.95 18.60
CA VAL A 312 4.79 5.92 18.73
C VAL A 312 5.33 7.29 19.14
N LEU A 313 6.16 7.37 20.18
CA LEU A 313 6.75 8.63 20.63
C LEU A 313 7.60 9.29 19.53
N ILE A 314 8.36 8.52 18.75
CA ILE A 314 9.12 9.04 17.61
C ILE A 314 8.18 9.65 16.56
N GLN A 315 7.10 8.96 16.21
CA GLN A 315 6.13 9.44 15.23
C GLN A 315 5.42 10.71 15.70
N TRP A 316 4.92 10.73 16.93
CA TRP A 316 4.28 11.91 17.53
C TRP A 316 5.26 13.10 17.61
N SER A 317 6.51 12.84 18.02
CA SER A 317 7.55 13.86 18.05
C SER A 317 7.82 14.43 16.66
N ALA A 318 7.87 13.59 15.62
CA ALA A 318 8.03 14.04 14.24
C ALA A 318 6.86 14.92 13.79
N MET A 319 5.62 14.53 14.09
CA MET A 319 4.41 15.30 13.73
C MET A 319 4.39 16.66 14.41
N ILE A 320 4.69 16.69 15.71
CA ILE A 320 4.73 17.91 16.53
C ILE A 320 5.87 18.83 16.06
N GLU A 321 7.07 18.29 15.81
CA GLU A 321 8.24 19.05 15.37
C GLU A 321 7.99 19.75 14.03
N ALA A 322 7.37 19.06 13.06
CA ALA A 322 7.03 19.65 11.76
C ALA A 322 6.08 20.86 11.93
N LEU A 323 5.06 20.74 12.78
CA LEU A 323 4.12 21.83 13.06
C LEU A 323 4.80 23.01 13.75
N PHE A 324 5.61 22.77 14.78
CA PHE A 324 6.35 23.83 15.47
C PHE A 324 7.29 24.57 14.53
N TYR A 325 7.99 23.86 13.65
CA TYR A 325 8.87 24.49 12.67
C TYR A 325 8.09 25.41 11.72
N MET A 326 6.94 24.96 11.22
CA MET A 326 6.06 25.78 10.39
C MET A 326 5.68 27.09 11.11
N ILE A 327 5.24 27.02 12.37
CA ILE A 327 4.86 28.18 13.17
C ILE A 327 6.05 29.13 13.36
N LYS A 328 7.22 28.60 13.74
CA LYS A 328 8.43 29.38 13.94
C LYS A 328 8.89 30.08 12.65
N SER A 329 8.86 29.39 11.52
CA SER A 329 9.24 29.95 10.22
C SER A 329 8.32 31.08 9.77
N LYS A 330 7.03 31.02 10.13
CA LYS A 330 6.05 32.09 9.89
C LYS A 330 6.30 33.29 10.80
N GLY A 331 6.53 33.06 12.09
CA GLY A 331 6.81 34.13 13.06
C GLY A 331 8.13 34.87 12.84
N GLY A 332 9.08 34.29 12.09
CA GLY A 332 10.31 34.96 11.66
C GLY A 332 10.18 35.78 10.37
N ALA A 333 9.15 35.53 9.56
CA ALA A 333 8.91 36.27 8.31
C ALA A 333 8.24 37.64 8.55
N ASP A 334 7.60 37.84 9.71
CA ASP A 334 6.97 39.11 10.11
C ASP A 334 7.91 40.03 10.94
N VAL A 335 9.19 39.63 11.16
CA VAL A 335 10.18 40.41 11.95
C VAL A 335 11.31 40.99 11.10
N ILE A 336 11.26 40.81 9.77
CA ILE A 336 12.17 41.46 8.83
C ILE A 336 11.35 42.09 7.71
N TYR A 337 10.69 43.20 8.01
CA TYR A 337 10.41 44.29 7.07
C TYR A 337 10.47 45.62 7.81
#